data_AF-A0A2D9YEL1-F1
#
_entry.id   AF-A0A2D9YEL1-F1
#
_cell.length_a   1.000
_cell.length_b   1.000
_cell.length_c   1.000
_cell.angle_alpha   90.00
_cell.angle_beta   90.00
_cell.angle_gamma   90.00
#
_symmetry.space_group_name_H-M   'P 1'
#
loop_
_entity.id
_entity.type
_entity.pdbx_description
1 polymer ?
#
loop_
_entity_poly.entity_id
_entity_poly.type
_entity_poly.pdbx_seq_one_letter_code
_entity_poly.pdbx_strand_id
1 'polypeptide(L)'
;MGNDKEDPHVGLKEPVVDIKDSDRRAALFDRIRADHSLEITEDYIELISDLIEIHGEARVVDLASQLGVSKPTVNATIQRLQKDGFVSSKPYRSIFLTNKGRELAEWSRARHKIVLDFLHAVGVPPNIAEADAEGIEHHVSEVTLTALEKATVILNSMPEEKK
;
A
#
# COMPACT_ATOMS: atom_id res chain seq x y z
N MET A 1 2.15 14.13 28.73
CA MET A 1 2.79 13.67 27.49
C MET A 1 1.84 12.70 26.78
N GLY A 2 0.88 13.23 26.03
CA GLY A 2 0.12 12.45 25.04
C GLY A 2 0.68 12.84 23.68
N ASN A 3 1.24 11.88 22.96
CA ASN A 3 1.57 12.07 21.55
C ASN A 3 0.29 11.82 20.76
N ASP A 4 -0.52 12.86 20.63
CA ASP A 4 -1.59 12.91 19.64
C ASP A 4 -0.90 12.93 18.28
N LYS A 5 -0.71 11.75 17.68
CA LYS A 5 -0.46 11.66 16.25
C LYS A 5 -1.76 12.09 15.58
N GLU A 6 -1.86 13.36 15.23
CA GLU A 6 -2.98 13.88 14.45
C GLU A 6 -3.16 13.03 13.20
N ASP A 7 -4.40 12.59 12.99
CA ASP A 7 -4.82 11.86 11.80
C ASP A 7 -4.68 12.81 10.58
N PRO A 8 -3.82 12.48 9.60
CA PRO A 8 -3.56 13.35 8.44
C PRO A 8 -4.77 13.50 7.51
N HIS A 9 -5.86 12.75 7.74
CA HIS A 9 -7.09 12.78 6.95
C HIS A 9 -8.15 13.77 7.48
N VAL A 10 -7.96 14.39 8.66
CA VAL A 10 -8.95 15.32 9.23
C VAL A 10 -8.65 16.76 8.79
N GLY A 11 -9.23 17.16 7.66
CA GLY A 11 -9.52 18.57 7.43
C GLY A 11 -9.42 19.09 6.00
N LEU A 12 -10.26 18.60 5.07
CA LEU A 12 -10.57 19.37 3.85
C LEU A 12 -12.03 19.12 3.45
N LYS A 13 -12.89 20.13 3.66
CA LYS A 13 -14.31 20.09 3.29
C LYS A 13 -14.59 20.53 1.84
N GLU A 14 -13.66 21.18 1.13
CA GLU A 14 -13.86 21.57 -0.29
C GLU A 14 -12.51 21.72 -1.03
N PRO A 15 -12.41 21.35 -2.33
CA PRO A 15 -11.25 21.66 -3.15
C PRO A 15 -11.45 23.02 -3.83
N VAL A 16 -10.71 24.04 -3.39
CA VAL A 16 -10.54 25.28 -4.15
C VAL A 16 -9.04 25.58 -4.23
N VAL A 17 -8.44 25.42 -5.41
CA VAL A 17 -7.04 25.78 -5.65
C VAL A 17 -7.02 27.07 -6.48
N ASP A 18 -6.96 28.22 -5.82
CA ASP A 18 -6.64 29.49 -6.45
C ASP A 18 -5.20 29.43 -7.00
N ILE A 19 -5.00 29.69 -8.29
CA ILE A 19 -3.68 29.73 -8.95
C ILE A 19 -2.75 30.78 -8.33
N LYS A 20 -3.30 31.78 -7.64
CA LYS A 20 -2.53 32.89 -7.07
C LYS A 20 -1.84 32.57 -5.74
N ASP A 21 -2.20 31.46 -5.07
CA ASP A 21 -1.57 31.03 -3.82
C ASP A 21 -0.52 29.95 -4.09
N SER A 22 0.72 30.38 -4.36
CA SER A 22 1.83 29.48 -4.69
C SER A 22 2.21 28.56 -3.54
N ASP A 23 2.14 29.04 -2.30
CA ASP A 23 2.62 28.32 -1.12
C ASP A 23 1.65 27.19 -0.75
N ARG A 24 0.34 27.47 -0.77
CA ARG A 24 -0.68 26.44 -0.57
C ARG A 24 -0.67 25.38 -1.68
N ARG A 25 -0.38 25.78 -2.92
CA ARG A 25 -0.20 24.84 -4.04
C ARG A 25 1.04 23.96 -3.85
N ALA A 26 2.17 24.55 -3.48
CA ALA A 26 3.40 23.80 -3.23
C ALA A 26 3.18 22.72 -2.15
N ALA A 27 2.57 23.08 -1.03
CA ALA A 27 2.24 22.15 0.05
C ALA A 27 1.31 21.01 -0.40
N LEU A 28 0.30 21.30 -1.24
CA LEU A 28 -0.57 20.27 -1.81
C LEU A 28 0.22 19.29 -2.71
N PHE A 29 1.07 19.81 -3.60
CA PHE A 29 1.87 18.96 -4.48
C PHE A 29 2.92 18.16 -3.70
N ASP A 30 3.48 18.69 -2.62
CA ASP A 30 4.37 17.95 -1.73
C ASP A 30 3.66 16.75 -1.10
N ARG A 31 2.42 16.95 -0.61
CA ARG A 31 1.59 15.88 -0.07
C ARG A 31 1.29 14.80 -1.13
N ILE A 32 0.81 15.20 -2.31
CA ILE A 32 0.51 14.26 -3.41
C ILE A 32 1.74 13.44 -3.78
N ARG A 33 2.92 14.07 -3.85
CA ARG A 33 4.18 13.36 -4.15
C ARG A 33 4.58 12.40 -3.03
N ALA A 34 4.36 12.77 -1.77
CA ALA A 34 4.66 11.92 -0.63
C ALA A 34 3.75 10.69 -0.62
N ASP A 35 2.44 10.87 -0.79
CA ASP A 35 1.44 9.80 -0.83
C ASP A 35 1.76 8.82 -1.98
N HIS A 36 2.02 9.34 -3.19
CA HIS A 36 2.39 8.50 -4.33
C HIS A 36 3.74 7.79 -4.15
N SER A 37 4.71 8.41 -3.48
CA SER A 37 5.98 7.76 -3.19
C SER A 37 5.85 6.65 -2.15
N LEU A 38 4.85 6.74 -1.26
CA LEU A 38 4.55 5.72 -0.26
C LEU A 38 3.91 4.51 -0.93
N GLU A 39 2.88 4.73 -1.76
CA GLU A 39 2.24 3.71 -2.61
C GLU A 39 3.29 2.90 -3.39
N ILE A 40 4.14 3.57 -4.19
CA ILE A 40 5.22 2.89 -4.93
C ILE A 40 6.16 2.10 -4.01
N THR A 41 6.37 2.57 -2.78
CA THR A 41 7.24 1.88 -1.83
C THR A 41 6.58 0.60 -1.31
N GLU A 42 5.29 0.65 -0.99
CA GLU A 42 4.49 -0.50 -0.56
C GLU A 42 4.42 -1.55 -1.68
N ASP A 43 4.02 -1.17 -2.91
CA ASP A 43 3.95 -2.07 -4.08
C ASP A 43 5.25 -2.86 -4.30
N TYR A 44 6.39 -2.15 -4.25
CA TYR A 44 7.69 -2.79 -4.46
C TYR A 44 8.04 -3.75 -3.33
N ILE A 45 7.70 -3.40 -2.10
CA ILE A 45 8.05 -4.18 -0.92
C ILE A 45 7.20 -5.44 -0.83
N GLU A 46 5.92 -5.36 -1.14
CA GLU A 46 5.02 -6.51 -1.26
C GLU A 46 5.48 -7.44 -2.37
N LEU A 47 5.69 -6.91 -3.58
CA LEU A 47 6.12 -7.75 -4.70
C LEU A 47 7.49 -8.42 -4.45
N ILE A 48 8.43 -7.73 -3.78
CA ILE A 48 9.69 -8.35 -3.36
C ILE A 48 9.44 -9.47 -2.35
N SER A 49 8.55 -9.26 -1.38
CA SER A 49 8.15 -10.27 -0.39
C SER A 49 7.60 -11.52 -1.08
N ASP A 50 6.66 -11.34 -2.00
CA ASP A 50 5.98 -12.42 -2.71
C ASP A 50 6.92 -13.20 -3.62
N LEU A 51 7.79 -12.52 -4.36
CA LEU A 51 8.81 -13.18 -5.18
C LEU A 51 9.79 -14.00 -4.32
N ILE A 52 10.17 -13.49 -3.15
CA ILE A 52 11.01 -14.24 -2.21
C ILE A 52 10.28 -15.48 -1.68
N GLU A 53 8.99 -15.37 -1.37
CA GLU A 53 8.20 -16.49 -0.87
C GLU A 53 8.02 -17.58 -1.94
N ILE A 54 7.74 -17.19 -3.18
CA ILE A 54 7.44 -18.13 -4.28
C ILE A 54 8.71 -18.72 -4.90
N HIS A 55 9.77 -17.91 -5.07
CA HIS A 55 10.96 -18.28 -5.84
C HIS A 55 12.24 -18.37 -5.00
N GLY A 56 12.19 -17.96 -3.73
CA GLY A 56 13.37 -17.86 -2.85
C GLY A 56 14.24 -16.61 -3.09
N GLU A 57 13.94 -15.82 -4.13
CA GLU A 57 14.65 -14.59 -4.43
C GLU A 57 13.81 -13.61 -5.26
N ALA A 58 14.04 -12.31 -5.08
CA ALA A 58 13.52 -11.26 -5.96
C ALA A 58 14.63 -10.75 -6.88
N ARG A 59 14.36 -10.61 -8.18
CA ARG A 59 15.30 -10.04 -9.16
C ARG A 59 14.67 -8.88 -9.91
N VAL A 60 15.51 -7.94 -10.35
CA VAL A 60 15.11 -6.75 -11.13
C VAL A 60 14.32 -7.11 -12.39
N VAL A 61 14.63 -8.24 -13.03
CA VAL A 61 13.94 -8.70 -14.24
C VAL A 61 12.49 -9.08 -13.96
N ASP A 62 12.24 -9.73 -12.82
CA ASP A 62 10.92 -10.20 -12.42
C ASP A 62 10.08 -9.02 -11.96
N LEU A 63 10.67 -8.12 -11.15
CA LEU A 63 10.03 -6.87 -10.75
C LEU A 63 9.61 -6.02 -11.95
N ALA A 64 10.50 -5.85 -12.95
CA ALA A 64 10.19 -5.07 -14.15
C ALA A 64 9.04 -5.69 -14.95
N SER A 65 8.99 -7.02 -15.03
CA SER A 65 7.93 -7.74 -15.75
C SER A 65 6.58 -7.65 -15.03
N GLN A 66 6.56 -7.87 -13.72
CA GLN A 66 5.35 -7.86 -12.90
C GLN A 66 4.75 -6.45 -12.78
N LEU A 67 5.59 -5.43 -12.56
CA LEU A 67 5.15 -4.03 -12.44
C LEU A 67 4.90 -3.34 -13.79
N GLY A 68 5.24 -3.99 -14.91
CA GLY A 68 5.09 -3.39 -16.24
C GLY A 68 5.97 -2.16 -16.49
N VAL A 69 7.10 -2.02 -15.78
CA VAL A 69 8.01 -0.87 -15.89
C VAL A 69 9.39 -1.27 -16.42
N SER A 70 10.19 -0.28 -16.83
CA SER A 70 11.53 -0.53 -17.34
C SER A 70 12.51 -0.97 -16.24
N LYS A 71 13.52 -1.79 -16.58
CA LYS A 71 14.61 -2.15 -15.64
C LYS A 71 15.35 -0.93 -15.07
N PRO A 72 15.63 0.15 -15.84
CA PRO A 72 16.15 1.38 -15.27
C PRO A 72 15.26 2.00 -14.18
N THR A 73 13.93 2.00 -14.40
CA THR A 73 12.95 2.46 -13.39
C THR A 73 13.05 1.63 -12.11
N VAL A 74 13.04 0.30 -12.23
CA VAL A 74 13.20 -0.60 -11.07
C VAL A 74 14.50 -0.33 -10.33
N ASN A 75 15.64 -0.21 -11.03
CA ASN A 75 16.93 0.05 -10.39
C ASN A 75 16.94 1.38 -9.64
N ALA A 76 16.34 2.44 -10.19
CA ALA A 76 16.23 3.74 -9.52
C ALA A 76 15.39 3.63 -8.23
N THR A 77 14.25 2.93 -8.28
CA THR A 77 13.41 2.70 -7.10
C THR A 77 14.14 1.85 -6.07
N ILE A 78 14.80 0.76 -6.45
CA ILE A 78 15.57 -0.08 -5.53
C ILE A 78 16.68 0.73 -4.85
N GLN A 79 17.41 1.58 -5.56
CA GLN A 79 18.44 2.45 -4.94
C GLN A 79 17.82 3.39 -3.89
N ARG A 80 16.64 3.95 -4.15
CA ARG A 80 15.89 4.74 -3.17
C ARG A 80 15.51 3.89 -1.95
N LEU A 81 14.91 2.73 -2.16
CA LEU A 81 14.52 1.81 -1.07
C LEU A 81 15.71 1.32 -0.24
N GLN A 82 16.88 1.16 -0.86
CA GLN A 82 18.13 0.85 -0.15
C GLN A 82 18.55 2.01 0.74
N LYS A 83 18.52 3.24 0.22
CA LYS A 83 18.83 4.46 0.98
C LYS A 83 17.86 4.64 2.16
N ASP A 84 16.59 4.30 1.96
CA ASP A 84 15.54 4.39 2.97
C ASP A 84 15.55 3.18 3.93
N GLY A 85 16.44 2.21 3.71
CA GLY A 85 16.70 1.08 4.59
C GLY A 85 15.69 -0.06 4.52
N PHE A 86 14.82 -0.10 3.51
CA PHE A 86 13.83 -1.16 3.35
C PHE A 86 14.38 -2.42 2.69
N VAL A 87 15.35 -2.26 1.77
CA VAL A 87 15.93 -3.39 1.03
C VAL A 87 17.44 -3.38 1.09
N SER A 88 18.02 -4.55 0.84
CA SER A 88 19.45 -4.75 0.66
C SER A 88 19.70 -5.53 -0.63
N SER A 89 20.70 -5.11 -1.40
CA SER A 89 21.10 -5.81 -2.62
C SER A 89 22.52 -5.40 -3.00
N LYS A 90 23.27 -6.33 -3.57
CA LYS A 90 24.54 -6.03 -4.24
C LYS A 90 24.29 -5.84 -5.74
N PRO A 91 25.13 -5.09 -6.47
CA PRO A 91 24.98 -4.94 -7.91
C PRO A 91 24.81 -6.28 -8.62
N TYR A 92 23.78 -6.39 -9.47
CA TYR A 92 23.45 -7.59 -10.25
C TYR A 92 23.15 -8.85 -9.42
N ARG A 93 22.73 -8.69 -8.17
CA ARG A 93 22.32 -9.80 -7.28
C ARG A 93 20.84 -9.70 -6.91
N SER A 94 20.36 -10.75 -6.26
CA SER A 94 19.02 -10.82 -5.67
C SER A 94 18.79 -9.66 -4.69
N ILE A 95 17.53 -9.26 -4.57
CA ILE A 95 17.06 -8.21 -3.68
C ILE A 95 16.46 -8.89 -2.45
N PHE A 96 16.80 -8.39 -1.27
CA PHE A 96 16.30 -8.90 0.00
C PHE A 96 15.70 -7.79 0.83
N LEU A 97 14.57 -8.06 1.48
CA LEU A 97 14.01 -7.18 2.49
C LEU A 97 14.93 -7.11 3.73
N THR A 98 15.10 -5.91 4.28
CA THR A 98 15.63 -5.74 5.64
C THR A 98 14.54 -6.08 6.65
N ASN A 99 14.82 -5.98 7.96
CA ASN A 99 13.76 -6.07 8.98
C ASN A 99 12.69 -5.00 8.75
N LYS A 100 13.10 -3.76 8.49
CA LYS A 100 12.19 -2.64 8.19
C LYS A 100 11.32 -2.91 6.95
N GLY A 101 11.91 -3.50 5.90
CA GLY A 101 11.15 -3.91 4.71
C GLY A 101 10.14 -5.02 4.99
N ARG A 102 10.52 -6.02 5.80
CA ARG A 102 9.59 -7.09 6.20
C ARG A 102 8.41 -6.57 7.03
N GLU A 103 8.67 -5.71 8.00
CA GLU A 103 7.62 -5.09 8.82
C GLU A 103 6.63 -4.30 7.95
N LEU A 104 7.13 -3.58 6.93
CA LEU A 104 6.27 -2.87 6.00
C LEU A 104 5.45 -3.83 5.12
N ALA A 105 6.07 -4.90 4.59
CA ALA A 105 5.35 -5.91 3.81
C ALA A 105 4.24 -6.60 4.63
N GLU A 106 4.52 -6.95 5.89
CA GLU A 106 3.55 -7.56 6.79
C GLU A 106 2.40 -6.60 7.12
N TRP A 107 2.72 -5.32 7.33
CA TRP A 107 1.73 -4.27 7.59
C TRP A 107 0.82 -4.05 6.37
N SER A 108 1.38 -3.97 5.17
CA SER A 108 0.64 -3.77 3.93
C SER A 108 -0.30 -4.95 3.66
N ARG A 109 0.21 -6.19 3.74
CA ARG A 109 -0.59 -7.42 3.60
C ARG A 109 -1.72 -7.54 4.62
N ALA A 110 -1.53 -7.05 5.85
CA ALA A 110 -2.61 -7.03 6.85
C ALA A 110 -3.75 -6.08 6.44
N ARG A 111 -3.42 -4.94 5.83
CA ARG A 111 -4.40 -3.96 5.33
C ARG A 111 -5.14 -4.49 4.12
N HIS A 112 -4.41 -5.06 3.14
CA HIS A 112 -4.98 -5.78 2.01
C HIS A 112 -6.05 -6.78 2.49
N LYS A 113 -5.67 -7.63 3.45
CA LYS A 113 -6.55 -8.66 3.98
C LYS A 113 -7.84 -8.10 4.59
N ILE A 114 -7.76 -7.01 5.35
CA ILE A 114 -8.96 -6.37 5.94
C ILE A 114 -9.92 -5.91 4.85
N VAL A 115 -9.39 -5.27 3.80
CA VAL A 115 -10.21 -4.79 2.68
C VAL A 115 -10.80 -5.97 1.91
N LEU A 116 -9.98 -6.96 1.55
CA LEU A 116 -10.40 -8.15 0.82
C LEU A 116 -11.49 -8.94 1.56
N ASP A 117 -11.29 -9.20 2.86
CA ASP A 117 -12.26 -9.91 3.69
C ASP A 117 -13.60 -9.16 3.76
N PHE A 118 -13.55 -7.82 3.85
CA PHE A 118 -14.74 -6.99 3.83
C PHE A 118 -15.47 -7.08 2.48
N LEU A 119 -14.76 -6.96 1.36
CA LEU A 119 -15.32 -7.06 0.01
C LEU A 119 -16.00 -8.42 -0.21
N HIS A 120 -15.37 -9.50 0.26
CA HIS A 120 -15.99 -10.82 0.27
C HIS A 120 -17.26 -10.87 1.12
N ALA A 121 -17.24 -10.32 2.34
CA ALA A 121 -18.38 -10.34 3.25
C ALA A 121 -19.59 -9.56 2.70
N VAL A 122 -19.38 -8.51 1.90
CA VAL A 122 -20.46 -7.78 1.22
C VAL A 122 -20.88 -8.40 -0.13
N GLY A 123 -20.27 -9.53 -0.51
CA GLY A 123 -20.66 -10.33 -1.67
C GLY A 123 -19.99 -9.95 -2.99
N VAL A 124 -18.87 -9.21 -2.97
CA VAL A 124 -18.09 -8.95 -4.19
C VAL A 124 -17.49 -10.27 -4.70
N PRO A 125 -17.59 -10.57 -6.02
CA PRO A 125 -16.98 -11.77 -6.59
C PRO A 125 -15.47 -11.81 -6.31
N PRO A 126 -14.87 -12.98 -6.01
CA PRO A 126 -13.47 -13.06 -5.54
C PRO A 126 -12.47 -12.37 -6.46
N ASN A 127 -12.56 -12.58 -7.77
CA ASN A 127 -11.64 -11.96 -8.73
C ASN A 127 -11.74 -10.42 -8.80
N ILE A 128 -12.90 -9.85 -8.44
CA ILE A 128 -13.11 -8.40 -8.37
C ILE A 128 -12.62 -7.90 -7.01
N ALA A 129 -12.90 -8.64 -5.94
CA ALA A 129 -12.48 -8.28 -4.59
C ALA A 129 -10.94 -8.20 -4.47
N GLU A 130 -10.21 -9.16 -5.06
CA GLU A 130 -8.74 -9.15 -5.11
C GLU A 130 -8.21 -7.90 -5.82
N ALA A 131 -8.74 -7.60 -7.02
CA ALA A 131 -8.29 -6.45 -7.80
C ALA A 131 -8.64 -5.10 -7.15
N ASP A 132 -9.81 -5.00 -6.53
CA ASP A 132 -10.25 -3.79 -5.86
C ASP A 132 -9.51 -3.57 -4.54
N ALA A 133 -9.17 -4.63 -3.80
CA ALA A 133 -8.45 -4.54 -2.53
C ALA A 133 -7.08 -3.89 -2.70
N GLU A 134 -6.30 -4.33 -3.71
CA GLU A 134 -4.98 -3.80 -4.05
C GLU A 134 -4.97 -2.26 -4.20
N GLY A 135 -5.99 -1.68 -4.84
CA GLY A 135 -6.07 -0.23 -5.03
C GLY A 135 -6.64 0.51 -3.81
N ILE A 136 -7.55 -0.13 -3.08
CA ILE A 136 -8.24 0.50 -1.95
C ILE A 136 -7.30 0.60 -0.75
N GLU A 137 -6.50 -0.41 -0.46
CA GLU A 137 -5.69 -0.47 0.76
C GLU A 137 -4.73 0.70 0.92
N HIS A 138 -4.13 1.23 -0.15
CA HIS A 138 -3.18 2.34 -0.08
C HIS A 138 -3.86 3.69 0.26
N HIS A 139 -5.18 3.76 0.15
CA HIS A 139 -5.94 5.01 0.29
C HIS A 139 -6.90 5.03 1.48
N VAL A 140 -7.01 3.91 2.20
CA VAL A 140 -7.91 3.80 3.35
C VAL A 140 -7.19 4.14 4.66
N SER A 141 -7.80 5.02 5.46
CA SER A 141 -7.26 5.38 6.78
C SER A 141 -7.39 4.22 7.78
N GLU A 142 -6.53 4.19 8.80
CA GLU A 142 -6.57 3.20 9.90
C GLU A 142 -7.95 3.13 10.59
N VAL A 143 -8.60 4.29 10.76
CA VAL A 143 -9.96 4.38 11.33
C VAL A 143 -10.97 3.65 10.44
N THR A 144 -10.84 3.82 9.11
CA THR A 144 -11.72 3.17 8.15
C THR A 144 -11.45 1.67 8.09
N LEU A 145 -10.19 1.23 8.05
CA LEU A 145 -9.84 -0.20 8.12
C LEU A 145 -10.42 -0.87 9.37
N THR A 146 -10.28 -0.23 10.53
CA THR A 146 -10.87 -0.72 11.79
C THR A 146 -12.40 -0.86 11.69
N ALA A 147 -13.07 0.06 10.99
CA ALA A 147 -14.50 -0.01 10.77
C ALA A 147 -14.89 -1.15 9.82
N LEU A 148 -14.13 -1.36 8.73
CA LEU A 148 -14.31 -2.47 7.79
C LEU A 148 -14.14 -3.82 8.49
N GLU A 149 -13.10 -3.97 9.30
CA GLU A 149 -12.84 -5.19 10.07
C GLU A 149 -14.02 -5.51 11.00
N LYS A 150 -14.50 -4.52 11.77
CA LYS A 150 -15.68 -4.70 12.64
C LYS A 150 -16.95 -5.05 11.86
N ALA A 151 -17.18 -4.38 10.73
CA ALA A 151 -18.33 -4.66 9.87
C ALA A 151 -18.27 -6.09 9.32
N THR A 152 -17.09 -6.55 8.90
CA THR A 152 -16.83 -7.90 8.40
C THR A 152 -17.20 -8.96 9.44
N VAL A 153 -16.79 -8.77 10.70
CA VAL A 153 -17.16 -9.68 11.80
C VAL A 153 -18.68 -9.75 11.99
N ILE A 154 -19.37 -8.61 11.93
CA ILE A 154 -20.84 -8.55 12.08
C ILE A 154 -21.52 -9.28 10.92
N LEU A 155 -21.13 -8.99 9.67
CA LEU A 155 -21.70 -9.60 8.47
C LEU A 155 -21.55 -11.12 8.49
N ASN A 156 -20.36 -11.62 8.83
CA ASN A 156 -20.10 -13.06 8.92
C ASN A 156 -20.81 -13.74 10.11
N SER A 157 -21.31 -12.97 11.08
CA SER A 157 -22.07 -13.48 12.23
C SER A 157 -23.58 -13.47 11.99
N MET A 158 -24.07 -12.88 10.89
CA MET A 158 -25.48 -12.85 10.56
C MET A 158 -25.92 -14.22 9.99
N PRO A 159 -27.07 -14.76 10.44
CA PRO A 159 -27.60 -15.98 9.85
C PRO A 159 -27.98 -15.72 8.38
N GLU A 160 -27.61 -16.64 7.49
CA GLU A 160 -28.06 -16.59 6.10
C GLU A 160 -29.58 -16.50 6.05
N GLU A 161 -30.12 -15.46 5.40
CA GLU A 161 -31.53 -15.42 5.04
C GLU A 161 -31.81 -16.59 4.10
N LYS A 162 -32.47 -17.63 4.64
CA LYS A 162 -32.99 -18.73 3.82
C LYS A 162 -33.94 -18.13 2.78
N LYS A 163 -33.49 -18.08 1.52
CA LYS A 163 -34.36 -17.88 0.36
C LYS A 163 -35.40 -19.00 0.25
#